data_AF-A0A1F9CZD7-F1
#
_entry.id   AF-A0A1F9CZD7-F1
#
_cell.length_a   1.000
_cell.length_b   1.000
_cell.length_c   1.000
_cell.angle_alpha   90.00
_cell.angle_beta   90.00
_cell.angle_gamma   90.00
#
_symmetry.space_group_name_H-M   'P 1'
#
loop_
_entity.id
_entity.type
_entity.pdbx_description
1 polymer ?
#
loop_
_entity_poly.entity_id
_entity_poly.type
_entity_poly.pdbx_seq_one_letter_code
_entity_poly.pdbx_strand_id
1 'polypeptide(L)' 'MRKYYLVFAIALLFGCEVAERPPMPAEEINWRNAIKEYRCTPVQFTEVEREFNVCNKTQWVSNYCFNTAIMRNCEKIKK' A
#
# COMPACT_ATOMS: atom_id res chain seq x y z
N MET A 1 -5.60 40.82 -17.98
CA MET A 1 -4.76 39.65 -17.63
C MET A 1 -5.18 39.02 -16.30
N ARG A 2 -6.45 38.62 -16.13
CA ARG A 2 -7.00 38.13 -14.84
C ARG A 2 -7.77 36.80 -14.95
N LYS A 3 -7.86 36.23 -16.16
CA LYS A 3 -8.72 35.07 -16.47
C LYS A 3 -8.00 33.71 -16.51
N TYR A 4 -6.67 33.69 -16.38
CA TYR A 4 -5.87 32.46 -16.47
C TYR A 4 -5.67 31.75 -15.11
N TYR A 5 -5.93 32.43 -13.99
CA TYR A 5 -5.76 31.83 -12.65
C TYR A 5 -6.78 30.73 -12.35
N LEU A 6 -7.97 30.77 -12.96
CA LEU A 6 -9.00 29.74 -12.77
C LEU A 6 -8.65 28.42 -13.45
N VAL A 7 -7.86 28.44 -14.52
CA VAL A 7 -7.51 27.22 -15.27
C VAL A 7 -6.44 26.40 -14.53
N PHE A 8 -5.55 27.05 -13.80
CA PHE A 8 -4.47 26.38 -13.07
C PHE A 8 -4.98 25.61 -11.83
N ALA A 9 -6.06 26.09 -11.20
CA ALA A 9 -6.63 25.46 -10.00
C ALA A 9 -7.32 24.11 -10.29
N ILE A 10 -7.86 23.93 -11.50
CA ILE A 10 -8.58 22.70 -11.88
C ILE A 10 -7.60 21.54 -12.15
N ALA A 11 -6.37 21.85 -12.62
CA ALA A 11 -5.36 20.84 -12.90
C ALA A 11 -4.85 20.11 -11.63
N LEU A 12 -4.93 20.73 -10.46
CA LEU A 12 -4.50 20.13 -9.19
C LEU A 12 -5.50 19.12 -8.62
N LEU A 13 -6.76 19.10 -9.08
CA LEU A 13 -7.80 18.20 -8.57
C LEU A 13 -7.82 16.82 -9.29
N PHE A 14 -7.12 16.68 -10.42
CA PHE A 14 -7.07 15.44 -11.20
C PHE A 14 -5.79 14.63 -11.01
N GLY A 15 -4.86 15.09 -10.17
CA GLY A 15 -3.55 14.44 -9.97
C GLY A 15 -3.53 13.32 -8.92
N CYS A 16 -4.68 12.86 -8.42
CA CYS A 16 -4.71 11.68 -7.55
C CYS A 16 -4.81 10.43 -8.43
N GLU A 17 -3.71 10.07 -9.09
CA GLU A 17 -3.60 8.77 -9.77
C GLU A 17 -3.79 7.68 -8.71
N VAL A 18 -4.97 7.07 -8.71
CA VAL A 18 -5.20 5.82 -7.98
C VAL A 18 -4.35 4.78 -8.69
N ALA A 19 -3.12 4.61 -8.23
CA ALA A 19 -2.27 3.53 -8.69
C ALA A 19 -2.97 2.21 -8.34
N GLU A 20 -3.57 1.58 -9.35
CA GLU A 20 -4.13 0.23 -9.23
C GLU A 20 -2.98 -0.70 -8.83
N ARG A 21 -3.10 -1.27 -7.63
CA ARG A 21 -2.05 -2.15 -7.12
C ARG A 21 -2.12 -3.48 -7.85
N PRO A 22 -0.97 -4.04 -8.27
CA PRO A 22 -0.96 -5.31 -8.95
C PRO A 22 -1.60 -6.39 -8.07
N PRO A 23 -2.43 -7.29 -8.63
CA PRO A 23 -2.97 -8.41 -7.88
C PRO A 23 -1.83 -9.28 -7.37
N MET A 24 -1.95 -9.76 -6.15
CA MET A 24 -0.96 -10.66 -5.57
C MET A 24 -0.93 -11.97 -6.38
N PRO A 25 0.25 -12.47 -6.78
CA PRO A 25 0.34 -13.72 -7.54
C PRO A 25 -0.23 -14.88 -6.72
N ALA A 26 -0.93 -15.81 -7.39
CA ALA A 26 -1.62 -16.95 -6.77
C ALA A 26 -0.67 -18.07 -6.25
N GLU A 27 0.64 -17.82 -6.21
CA GLU A 27 1.60 -18.69 -5.54
C GLU A 27 1.23 -18.82 -4.05
N GLU A 28 1.36 -20.00 -3.46
CA GLU A 28 0.91 -20.34 -2.10
C GLU A 28 1.23 -19.20 -1.10
N ILE A 29 0.24 -18.35 -0.83
CA ILE A 29 0.41 -17.06 -0.12
C ILE A 29 0.65 -17.38 1.35
N ASN A 30 1.91 -17.62 1.72
CA ASN A 30 2.32 -17.79 3.11
C ASN A 30 2.43 -16.41 3.80
N TRP A 31 1.29 -15.74 3.93
CA TRP A 31 1.23 -14.43 4.57
C TRP A 31 1.78 -14.46 5.99
N ARG A 32 1.67 -15.59 6.72
CA ARG A 32 2.19 -15.70 8.10
C ARG A 32 3.70 -15.47 8.19
N ASN A 33 4.44 -15.70 7.11
CA ASN A 33 5.89 -15.50 7.04
C ASN A 33 6.30 -14.21 6.31
N ALA A 34 5.37 -13.31 5.98
CA ALA A 34 5.65 -12.11 5.20
C ALA A 34 6.80 -11.26 5.78
N ILE A 35 6.87 -11.12 7.11
CA ILE A 35 7.96 -10.38 7.80
C ILE A 35 9.36 -10.99 7.54
N LYS A 36 9.44 -12.30 7.31
CA LYS A 36 10.71 -13.00 7.06
C LYS A 36 11.10 -13.01 5.59
N GLU A 37 10.11 -12.88 4.70
CA GLU A 37 10.29 -13.05 3.25
C GLU A 37 10.27 -11.73 2.48
N TYR A 38 9.84 -10.63 3.11
CA TYR A 38 9.71 -9.32 2.47
C TYR A 38 10.46 -8.25 3.25
N ARG A 39 11.02 -7.28 2.53
CA ARG A 39 11.70 -6.12 3.10
C ARG A 39 11.02 -4.85 2.62
N CYS A 40 10.68 -3.99 3.57
CA CYS A 40 10.07 -2.69 3.30
C CYS A 40 11.12 -1.60 3.45
N THR A 41 11.13 -0.62 2.55
CA THR A 41 11.71 0.70 2.83
C THR A 41 10.84 1.46 3.84
N PRO A 42 11.35 2.53 4.48
CA PRO A 42 10.53 3.34 5.40
C PRO A 42 9.24 3.86 4.76
N VAL A 43 9.29 4.28 3.49
CA VAL A 43 8.13 4.80 2.74
C VAL A 43 7.10 3.69 2.47
N GLN A 44 7.55 2.50 2.06
CA GLN A 44 6.66 1.35 1.87
C GLN A 44 6.02 0.91 3.19
N PHE A 45 6.74 1.01 4.31
CA PHE A 45 6.19 0.67 5.61
C PHE A 45 5.08 1.63 6.05
N THR A 46 5.14 2.90 5.65
CA THR A 46 4.05 3.86 5.88
C THR A 46 2.75 3.42 5.20
N GLU A 47 2.84 2.80 4.01
CA GLU A 47 1.69 2.22 3.33
C GLU A 47 1.14 0.97 4.03
N VAL A 48 2.02 0.14 4.58
CA VAL A 48 1.63 -1.03 5.41
C VAL A 48 0.85 -0.57 6.64
N GLU A 49 1.35 0.44 7.36
CA GLU A 49 0.69 1.00 8.54
C GLU A 49 -0.68 1.59 8.19
N ARG A 50 -0.78 2.33 7.08
CA ARG A 50 -2.04 2.90 6.60
C ARG A 50 -3.10 1.81 6.39
N GLU A 51 -2.74 0.73 5.70
CA GLU A 51 -3.67 -0.38 5.47
C GLU A 51 -4.02 -1.16 6.73
N PHE A 52 -3.02 -1.41 7.58
CA PHE A 52 -3.23 -2.08 8.86
C PHE A 52 -4.23 -1.32 9.72
N ASN A 53 -4.09 0.01 9.80
CA ASN A 53 -4.99 0.88 10.57
C ASN A 53 -6.44 0.84 10.06
N VAL A 54 -6.65 0.68 8.76
CA VAL A 54 -8.00 0.55 8.17
C VAL A 54 -8.61 -0.82 8.46
N CYS A 55 -7.80 -1.88 8.60
CA CYS A 55 -8.27 -3.24 8.82
C CYS A 55 -8.38 -3.66 10.30
N ASN A 56 -7.91 -2.87 11.26
CA ASN A 56 -7.76 -3.29 12.65
C ASN A 56 -9.11 -3.53 13.38
N LYS A 57 -9.55 -4.80 13.45
CA LYS A 57 -10.82 -5.20 14.11
C LYS A 57 -10.67 -6.25 15.22
N THR A 58 -9.79 -7.24 15.08
CA THR A 58 -9.49 -8.27 16.10
C THR A 58 -8.05 -8.75 15.96
N GLN A 59 -7.42 -9.29 17.01
CA GLN A 59 -6.00 -9.71 16.98
C GLN A 59 -5.64 -10.60 15.78
N TRP A 60 -6.51 -11.56 15.42
CA TRP A 60 -6.29 -12.45 14.27
C TRP A 60 -6.39 -11.69 12.94
N VAL A 61 -7.41 -10.84 12.78
CA VAL A 61 -7.62 -10.03 11.57
C VAL A 61 -6.50 -9.01 11.41
N SER A 62 -6.05 -8.40 12.51
CA SER A 62 -4.93 -7.47 12.54
C SER A 62 -3.64 -8.14 12.05
N ASN A 63 -3.36 -9.37 12.51
CA ASN A 63 -2.18 -10.12 12.06
C ASN A 63 -2.26 -10.47 10.57
N TYR A 64 -3.42 -10.94 10.09
CA TYR A 64 -3.64 -11.20 8.66
C TYR A 64 -3.45 -9.93 7.82
N CYS A 65 -4.04 -8.81 8.23
CA CYS A 65 -3.97 -7.56 7.49
C CYS A 65 -2.58 -6.94 7.47
N PHE A 66 -1.85 -6.98 8.60
CA PHE A 66 -0.48 -6.50 8.65
C PHE A 66 0.42 -7.27 7.66
N ASN A 67 0.35 -8.60 7.71
CA ASN A 67 1.20 -9.44 6.86
C ASN A 67 0.83 -9.36 5.37
N THR A 68 -0.47 -9.34 5.05
CA THR A 68 -0.89 -9.17 3.65
C THR A 68 -0.60 -7.78 3.11
N ALA A 69 -0.58 -6.75 3.96
CA ALA A 69 -0.13 -5.42 3.57
C ALA A 69 1.39 -5.40 3.32
N ILE A 70 2.20 -6.11 4.11
CA ILE A 70 3.63 -6.30 3.82
C ILE A 70 3.82 -6.91 2.44
N MET A 71 3.13 -8.01 2.13
CA MET A 71 3.25 -8.68 0.83
C MET A 71 2.83 -7.81 -0.36
N ARG A 72 1.95 -6.81 -0.15
CA ARG A 72 1.47 -5.89 -1.20
C ARG A 72 2.37 -4.68 -1.41
N ASN A 73 3.00 -4.17 -0.35
CA ASN A 73 3.75 -2.91 -0.42
C ASN A 73 5.27 -3.11 -0.41
N CYS A 74 5.75 -4.27 0.00
CA CYS A 74 7.17 -4.50 0.23
C CYS A 74 7.76 -5.49 -0.78
N GLU A 75 9.08 -5.53 -0.88
CA GLU A 75 9.79 -6.34 -1.86
C GLU A 75 10.14 -7.71 -1.30
N LYS A 76 9.86 -8.78 -2.07
CA LYS A 76 10.27 -10.14 -1.69
C LYS A 76 11.79 -10.22 -1.70
N ILE A 77 12.38 -10.70 -0.61
CA ILE A 77 13.82 -10.93 -0.48
C ILE A 77 14.19 -12.02 -1.48
N LYS A 78 14.90 -11.66 -2.54
CA LYS A 78 15.45 -12.64 -3.49
C LYS A 78 16.52 -13.46 -2.76
N LYS A 79 16.34 -14.78 -2.74
CA LYS A 79 17.35 -15.72 -2.27
C LYS A 79 18.47 -15.86 -3.29
#